data_AF-A0A848GQF2-F1
#
_entry.id   AF-A0A848GQF2-F1
#
_cell.length_a   1.000
_cell.length_b   1.000
_cell.length_c   1.000
_cell.angle_alpha   90.00
_cell.angle_beta   90.00
_cell.angle_gamma   90.00
#
_symmetry.space_group_name_H-M   'P 1'
#
loop_
_entity.id
_entity.type
_entity.pdbx_description
1 polymer ?
#
loop_
_entity_poly.entity_id
_entity_poly.type
_entity_poly.pdbx_seq_one_letter_code
_entity_poly.pdbx_strand_id
1 'polypeptide(L)'
;MKHFLLLLLLPAMLSCKGQNNPKYLGGTYGTFHLDKITFAEQPDTLLSKIERYYKLPEDDGYFNDTIKQFIKTGTLFHIYRILPKHVTAGMFMFNTLKLPAGQIVDFYVDSSQRLRKLEFSVYMTEAEYKKLMADSKGLKDITPDNVRKFNQDKYVIFQQEDEQKQTTLYCLDNRKENEPGKDYFLRIAVMSLRIKTDKFYKRQHTDMRMGATGKE
;
A
#
# COMPACT_ATOMS: atom_id res chain seq x y z
N MET A 1 50.28 -15.07 42.71
CA MET A 1 50.56 -13.85 41.91
C MET A 1 49.82 -14.01 40.60
N LYS A 2 48.61 -13.47 40.44
CA LYS A 2 48.32 -12.12 39.93
C LYS A 2 49.09 -11.81 38.63
N HIS A 3 48.39 -11.93 37.50
CA HIS A 3 48.18 -10.97 36.39
C HIS A 3 47.56 -11.79 35.22
N PHE A 4 46.28 -11.70 34.83
CA PHE A 4 45.41 -10.56 34.49
C PHE A 4 45.81 -9.88 33.18
N LEU A 5 45.25 -10.35 32.05
CA LEU A 5 44.72 -9.57 30.90
C LEU A 5 44.33 -10.60 29.82
N LEU A 6 43.05 -10.92 29.61
CA LEU A 6 42.08 -10.10 28.90
C LEU A 6 42.65 -9.56 27.57
N LEU A 7 42.64 -10.40 26.54
CA LEU A 7 42.62 -9.94 25.16
C LEU A 7 41.58 -10.73 24.37
N LEU A 8 40.45 -10.05 24.16
CA LEU A 8 39.64 -10.05 22.94
C LEU A 8 39.10 -11.42 22.50
N LEU A 9 37.86 -11.80 22.84
CA LEU A 9 36.66 -11.10 22.38
C LEU A 9 36.76 -10.82 20.86
N LEU A 10 36.75 -11.89 20.06
CA LEU A 10 36.29 -11.84 18.68
C LEU A 10 35.20 -12.90 18.53
N PRO A 11 33.93 -12.49 18.56
CA PRO A 11 32.82 -13.42 18.54
C PRO A 11 32.84 -14.16 17.21
N ALA A 12 32.54 -15.46 17.24
CA ALA A 12 32.13 -16.25 16.08
C ALA A 12 30.73 -15.80 15.56
N MET A 13 30.49 -14.49 15.55
CA MET A 13 29.33 -13.81 14.97
C MET A 13 29.74 -13.07 13.69
N LEU A 14 30.54 -13.71 12.84
CA LEU A 14 30.86 -13.23 11.50
C LEU A 14 30.61 -14.32 10.46
N SER A 15 29.38 -14.80 10.40
CA SER A 15 28.65 -14.97 9.14
C SER A 15 27.30 -15.63 9.42
N CYS A 16 26.43 -14.89 10.13
CA CYS A 16 25.07 -14.84 9.62
C CYS A 16 25.17 -14.02 8.33
N LYS A 17 25.62 -14.67 7.24
CA LYS A 17 25.42 -14.12 5.90
C LYS A 17 23.91 -14.10 5.78
N GLY A 18 23.33 -12.95 6.10
CA GLY A 18 21.95 -12.63 5.80
C GLY A 18 21.70 -13.17 4.42
N GLN A 19 20.81 -14.16 4.35
CA GLN A 19 20.46 -14.86 3.15
C GLN A 19 20.25 -13.81 2.06
N ASN A 20 21.19 -13.74 1.11
CA ASN A 20 21.10 -12.85 -0.04
C ASN A 20 19.84 -13.26 -0.77
N ASN A 21 18.74 -12.56 -0.50
CA ASN A 21 17.53 -12.64 -1.28
C ASN A 21 17.60 -11.45 -2.23
N PRO A 22 17.92 -11.67 -3.51
CA PRO A 22 17.93 -10.61 -4.51
C PRO A 22 16.53 -10.04 -4.81
N LYS A 23 15.50 -10.42 -4.03
CA LYS A 23 14.09 -10.06 -4.22
C LYS A 23 13.51 -9.27 -3.02
N TYR A 24 14.27 -8.37 -2.41
CA TYR A 24 13.73 -7.49 -1.37
C TYR A 24 13.42 -6.09 -1.90
N LEU A 25 12.22 -5.61 -1.57
CA LEU A 25 11.89 -4.19 -1.56
C LEU A 25 12.89 -3.46 -0.64
N GLY A 26 13.77 -2.65 -1.22
CA GLY A 26 14.77 -1.88 -0.48
C GLY A 26 16.19 -2.46 -0.44
N GLY A 27 16.55 -3.38 -1.34
CA GLY A 27 17.93 -3.85 -1.53
C GLY A 27 18.92 -2.75 -1.94
N THR A 28 18.43 -1.67 -2.55
CA THR A 28 19.20 -0.46 -2.88
C THR A 28 18.83 0.69 -1.96
N TYR A 29 19.75 1.08 -1.07
CA TYR A 29 19.89 2.42 -0.48
C TYR A 29 18.65 3.11 0.12
N GLY A 30 17.71 2.38 0.74
CA GLY A 30 16.68 3.00 1.59
C GLY A 30 15.40 3.46 0.89
N THR A 31 15.18 3.09 -0.37
CA THR A 31 13.90 3.32 -1.07
C THR A 31 13.13 2.01 -1.28
N PHE A 32 11.85 2.00 -0.91
CA PHE A 32 10.90 0.92 -1.15
C PHE A 32 10.19 1.11 -2.50
N HIS A 33 10.43 0.21 -3.45
CA HIS A 33 9.81 0.24 -4.79
C HIS A 33 8.46 -0.49 -4.79
N LEU A 34 7.37 0.19 -4.46
CA LEU A 34 6.05 -0.38 -4.25
C LEU A 34 5.48 -1.12 -5.48
N ASP A 35 5.85 -0.70 -6.70
CA ASP A 35 5.51 -1.39 -7.95
C ASP A 35 6.14 -2.79 -8.08
N LYS A 36 7.25 -3.04 -7.36
CA LYS A 36 8.00 -4.31 -7.41
C LYS A 36 7.59 -5.31 -6.33
N ILE A 37 6.58 -5.00 -5.51
CA ILE A 37 6.14 -5.87 -4.41
C ILE A 37 5.71 -7.24 -4.92
N THR A 38 6.16 -8.34 -4.31
CA THR A 38 5.83 -9.70 -4.78
C THR A 38 4.72 -10.37 -3.99
N PHE A 39 4.30 -9.77 -2.87
CA PHE A 39 3.41 -10.36 -1.86
C PHE A 39 3.95 -11.68 -1.24
N ALA A 40 5.23 -11.98 -1.43
CA ALA A 40 5.94 -13.03 -0.72
C ALA A 40 6.72 -12.48 0.50
N GLU A 41 6.75 -11.17 0.65
CA GLU A 41 7.46 -10.49 1.73
C GLU A 41 6.76 -10.73 3.07
N GLN A 42 7.57 -10.99 4.10
CA GLN A 42 7.10 -11.04 5.47
C GLN A 42 6.85 -9.61 5.99
N PRO A 43 5.79 -9.37 6.77
CA PRO A 43 5.49 -8.06 7.35
C PRO A 43 6.68 -7.45 8.11
N ASP A 44 7.39 -8.26 8.91
CA ASP A 44 8.54 -7.80 9.68
C ASP A 44 9.66 -7.29 8.77
N THR A 45 9.88 -7.93 7.62
CA THR A 45 10.87 -7.49 6.62
C THR A 45 10.44 -6.18 5.97
N LEU A 46 9.17 -6.04 5.59
CA LEU A 46 8.63 -4.81 5.00
C LEU A 46 8.76 -3.62 5.95
N LEU A 47 8.51 -3.87 7.23
CA LEU A 47 8.45 -2.83 8.25
C LEU A 47 9.79 -2.58 8.95
N SER A 48 10.81 -3.40 8.70
CA SER A 48 12.12 -3.36 9.36
C SER A 48 12.85 -2.00 9.29
N LYS A 49 12.58 -1.19 8.27
CA LYS A 49 13.19 0.14 8.09
C LYS A 49 12.24 1.30 8.42
N ILE A 50 11.03 0.99 8.85
CA ILE A 50 10.04 1.98 9.22
C ILE A 50 10.23 2.29 10.70
N GLU A 51 10.64 3.53 11.00
CA GLU A 51 10.91 3.94 12.38
C GLU A 51 9.71 3.68 13.29
N ARG A 52 8.50 4.03 12.82
CA ARG A 52 7.24 3.79 13.52
C ARG A 52 6.08 3.55 12.57
N TYR A 53 5.23 2.60 12.95
CA TYR A 53 3.98 2.29 12.29
C TYR A 53 2.91 1.94 13.33
N TYR A 54 1.64 1.99 12.92
CA TYR A 54 0.49 1.63 13.75
C TYR A 54 -0.15 0.38 13.19
N LYS A 55 -0.47 -0.57 14.06
CA LYS A 55 -1.19 -1.80 13.70
C LYS A 55 -2.65 -1.63 14.06
N LEU A 56 -3.49 -1.46 13.04
CA LEU A 56 -4.93 -1.26 13.18
C LEU A 56 -5.65 -2.58 12.81
N PRO A 57 -6.40 -3.22 13.73
CA PRO A 57 -7.17 -4.41 13.39
C PRO A 57 -8.40 -4.03 12.57
N GLU A 58 -8.70 -4.81 11.56
CA GLU A 58 -9.95 -4.76 10.81
C GLU A 58 -10.78 -6.00 11.10
N ASP A 59 -11.96 -5.77 11.67
CA ASP A 59 -12.76 -6.82 12.26
C ASP A 59 -13.61 -7.55 11.21
N ASP A 60 -13.74 -8.86 11.40
CA ASP A 60 -14.76 -9.69 10.75
C ASP A 60 -16.02 -9.71 11.63
N GLY A 61 -17.18 -9.74 11.00
CA GLY A 61 -18.44 -9.73 11.72
C GLY A 61 -19.64 -9.56 10.81
N TYR A 62 -20.82 -9.51 11.42
CA TYR A 62 -22.09 -9.32 10.74
C TYR A 62 -23.01 -8.45 11.58
N PHE A 63 -23.92 -7.73 10.92
CA PHE A 63 -24.99 -7.05 11.63
C PHE A 63 -26.09 -8.05 11.94
N ASN A 64 -26.45 -8.20 13.22
CA ASN A 64 -27.56 -9.02 13.64
C ASN A 64 -28.83 -8.17 13.69
N ASP A 65 -29.74 -8.41 12.75
CA ASP A 65 -30.98 -7.65 12.62
C ASP A 65 -31.97 -7.83 13.77
N THR A 66 -31.89 -8.95 14.51
CA THR A 66 -32.76 -9.23 15.65
C THR A 66 -32.40 -8.37 16.84
N ILE A 67 -31.11 -8.22 17.13
CA ILE A 67 -30.62 -7.43 18.26
C ILE A 67 -30.11 -6.04 17.86
N LYS A 68 -30.20 -5.69 16.57
CA LYS A 68 -29.77 -4.42 15.97
C LYS A 68 -28.34 -4.00 16.36
N GLN A 69 -27.42 -4.97 16.35
CA GLN A 69 -26.02 -4.76 16.73
C GLN A 69 -25.07 -5.50 15.79
N PHE A 70 -23.89 -4.92 15.60
CA PHE A 70 -22.80 -5.58 14.90
C PHE A 70 -22.09 -6.57 15.83
N ILE A 71 -22.02 -7.83 15.42
CA ILE A 71 -21.36 -8.90 16.14
C ILE A 71 -19.99 -9.14 15.49
N LYS A 72 -18.93 -8.87 16.27
CA LYS A 72 -17.54 -9.16 15.88
C LYS A 72 -17.26 -10.65 16.08
N THR A 73 -16.78 -11.32 15.03
CA THR A 73 -16.43 -12.74 15.04
C THR A 73 -14.92 -12.98 15.06
N GLY A 74 -14.11 -11.95 14.80
CA GLY A 74 -12.66 -12.02 14.84
C GLY A 74 -12.01 -10.84 14.14
N THR A 75 -10.71 -10.93 13.88
CA THR A 75 -9.96 -9.95 13.06
C THR A 75 -9.69 -10.56 11.69
N LEU A 76 -10.16 -9.89 10.64
CA LEU A 76 -10.01 -10.33 9.27
C LEU A 76 -8.60 -10.06 8.74
N PHE A 77 -8.08 -8.86 8.99
CA PHE A 77 -6.74 -8.43 8.62
C PHE A 77 -6.27 -7.30 9.52
N HIS A 78 -4.99 -6.94 9.42
CA HIS A 78 -4.42 -5.77 10.06
C HIS A 78 -3.94 -4.79 9.00
N ILE A 79 -4.09 -3.50 9.28
CA ILE A 79 -3.47 -2.42 8.52
C ILE A 79 -2.25 -1.95 9.30
N TYR A 80 -1.08 -2.08 8.71
CA TYR A 80 0.16 -1.48 9.18
C TYR A 80 0.30 -0.10 8.51
N ARG A 81 -0.11 0.93 9.24
CA ARG A 81 -0.16 2.31 8.77
C ARG A 81 1.09 3.09 9.17
N ILE A 82 1.74 3.68 8.19
CA ILE A 82 2.85 4.61 8.37
C ILE A 82 2.27 6.02 8.28
N LEU A 83 2.32 6.76 9.39
CA LEU A 83 1.78 8.11 9.44
C LEU A 83 2.68 9.11 8.70
N PRO A 84 2.11 10.24 8.23
CA PRO A 84 2.83 11.28 7.49
C PRO A 84 4.19 11.68 8.07
N LYS A 85 4.25 11.86 9.39
CA LYS A 85 5.46 12.27 10.12
C LYS A 85 6.61 11.26 10.08
N HIS A 86 6.34 10.01 9.68
CA HIS A 86 7.32 8.94 9.58
C HIS A 86 7.66 8.58 8.13
N VAL A 87 7.03 9.25 7.15
CA VAL A 87 7.35 9.11 5.73
C VAL A 87 8.29 10.24 5.33
N THR A 88 9.55 9.89 5.02
CA THR A 88 10.53 10.83 4.48
C THR A 88 10.50 10.84 2.96
N ALA A 89 10.94 11.94 2.36
CA ALA A 89 10.90 12.11 0.91
C ALA A 89 11.74 11.04 0.19
N GLY A 90 11.14 10.34 -0.78
CA GLY A 90 11.81 9.29 -1.54
C GLY A 90 12.00 7.96 -0.80
N MET A 91 11.45 7.83 0.42
CA MET A 91 11.41 6.56 1.15
C MET A 91 10.61 5.50 0.39
N PHE A 92 9.51 5.91 -0.24
CA PHE A 92 8.69 5.06 -1.08
C PHE A 92 8.72 5.57 -2.51
N MET A 93 8.67 4.65 -3.46
CA MET A 93 8.59 4.97 -4.87
C MET A 93 7.63 4.00 -5.56
N PHE A 94 6.89 4.50 -6.53
CA PHE A 94 6.06 3.69 -7.41
C PHE A 94 6.36 4.09 -8.86
N ASN A 95 6.82 3.14 -9.67
CA ASN A 95 7.43 3.44 -10.96
C ASN A 95 8.54 4.48 -10.80
N THR A 96 8.42 5.65 -11.44
CA THR A 96 9.37 6.76 -11.30
C THR A 96 8.90 7.85 -10.32
N LEU A 97 7.70 7.69 -9.73
CA LEU A 97 7.14 8.63 -8.75
C LEU A 97 7.73 8.35 -7.37
N LYS A 98 8.59 9.26 -6.90
CA LYS A 98 9.05 9.26 -5.51
C LYS A 98 7.99 9.90 -4.65
N LEU A 99 7.55 9.21 -3.61
CA LEU A 99 6.57 9.76 -2.69
C LEU A 99 7.22 10.93 -1.91
N PRO A 100 6.56 12.09 -1.84
CA PRO A 100 7.02 13.18 -1.00
C PRO A 100 6.89 12.79 0.47
N ALA A 101 7.53 13.57 1.35
CA ALA A 101 7.31 13.44 2.78
C ALA A 101 5.85 13.76 3.14
N GLY A 102 5.39 13.26 4.28
CA GLY A 102 4.06 13.62 4.79
C GLY A 102 2.89 12.86 4.15
N GLN A 103 3.14 11.76 3.44
CA GLN A 103 2.09 10.90 2.89
C GLN A 103 1.74 9.74 3.83
N ILE A 104 0.53 9.20 3.70
CA ILE A 104 0.12 7.96 4.38
C ILE A 104 0.47 6.78 3.48
N VAL A 105 1.05 5.74 4.07
CA VAL A 105 1.30 4.45 3.41
C VAL A 105 0.77 3.32 4.29
N ASP A 106 -0.07 2.48 3.72
CA ASP A 106 -0.75 1.39 4.41
C ASP A 106 -0.36 0.04 3.80
N PHE A 107 -0.01 -0.93 4.66
CA PHE A 107 0.19 -2.33 4.29
C PHE A 107 -0.87 -3.20 4.95
N TYR A 108 -1.59 -3.96 4.16
CA TYR A 108 -2.69 -4.82 4.59
C TYR A 108 -2.20 -6.25 4.69
N VAL A 109 -2.32 -6.85 5.87
CA VAL A 109 -1.79 -8.17 6.19
C VAL A 109 -2.91 -9.02 6.76
N ASP A 110 -3.14 -10.20 6.19
CA ASP A 110 -4.21 -11.08 6.67
C ASP A 110 -3.90 -11.69 8.04
N SER A 111 -4.89 -12.38 8.63
CA SER A 111 -4.75 -13.06 9.91
C SER A 111 -3.61 -14.10 9.94
N SER A 112 -3.19 -14.61 8.77
CA SER A 112 -2.06 -15.54 8.62
C SER A 112 -0.72 -14.85 8.38
N GLN A 113 -0.62 -13.54 8.66
CA GLN A 113 0.59 -12.72 8.46
C GLN A 113 1.07 -12.63 7.01
N ARG A 114 0.19 -12.84 6.02
CA ARG A 114 0.56 -12.65 4.61
C ARG A 114 0.22 -11.24 4.17
N LEU A 115 1.14 -10.57 3.48
CA LEU A 115 0.85 -9.31 2.83
C LEU A 115 -0.16 -9.51 1.70
N ARG A 116 -1.21 -8.70 1.67
CA ARG A 116 -2.33 -8.84 0.71
C ARG A 116 -2.59 -7.60 -0.12
N LYS A 117 -2.28 -6.41 0.40
CA LYS A 117 -2.47 -5.15 -0.32
C LYS A 117 -1.51 -4.10 0.24
N LEU A 118 -1.09 -3.17 -0.61
CA LEU A 118 -0.52 -1.90 -0.18
C LEU A 118 -1.35 -0.77 -0.77
N GLU A 119 -1.35 0.36 -0.09
CA GLU A 119 -2.08 1.54 -0.51
C GLU A 119 -1.36 2.80 -0.05
N PHE A 120 -1.36 3.81 -0.91
CA PHE A 120 -0.89 5.14 -0.55
C PHE A 120 -1.65 6.20 -1.36
N SER A 121 -1.66 7.42 -0.83
CA SER A 121 -2.29 8.56 -1.48
C SER A 121 -1.30 9.71 -1.57
N VAL A 122 -1.42 10.52 -2.62
CA VAL A 122 -0.49 11.62 -2.89
C VAL A 122 -1.16 12.70 -3.74
N TYR A 123 -0.86 13.96 -3.43
CA TYR A 123 -1.13 15.08 -4.31
C TYR A 123 0.05 15.33 -5.23
N MET A 124 -0.21 15.69 -6.49
CA MET A 124 0.85 15.94 -7.47
C MET A 124 0.47 17.02 -8.47
N THR A 125 1.50 17.59 -9.09
CA THR A 125 1.38 18.54 -10.20
C THR A 125 0.90 17.85 -11.48
N GLU A 126 0.41 18.62 -12.45
CA GLU A 126 0.08 18.11 -13.78
C GLU A 126 1.26 17.42 -14.48
N ALA A 127 2.48 17.94 -14.29
CA ALA A 127 3.69 17.37 -14.89
C ALA A 127 4.01 15.98 -14.32
N GLU A 128 3.91 15.82 -13.00
CA GLU A 128 4.11 14.54 -12.32
C GLU A 128 3.03 13.53 -12.69
N TYR A 129 1.77 13.97 -12.77
CA TYR A 129 0.66 13.13 -13.21
C TYR A 129 0.88 12.60 -14.62
N LYS A 130 1.20 13.48 -15.58
CA LYS A 130 1.50 13.08 -16.98
C LYS A 130 2.64 12.07 -17.05
N LYS A 131 3.70 12.27 -16.27
CA LYS A 131 4.83 11.35 -16.18
C LYS A 131 4.41 9.99 -15.63
N LEU A 132 3.67 9.95 -14.52
CA LEU A 132 3.17 8.71 -13.93
C LEU A 132 2.30 7.92 -14.93
N MET A 133 1.39 8.61 -15.63
CA MET A 133 0.53 7.98 -16.63
C MET A 133 1.34 7.45 -17.82
N ALA A 134 2.37 8.18 -18.25
CA ALA A 134 3.28 7.73 -19.31
C ALA A 134 4.11 6.48 -18.91
N ASP A 135 4.47 6.37 -17.63
CA ASP A 135 5.18 5.19 -17.10
C ASP A 135 4.24 3.99 -16.85
N SER A 136 2.93 4.22 -16.80
CA SER A 136 1.93 3.22 -16.42
C SER A 136 1.10 2.70 -17.60
N LYS A 137 1.72 2.54 -18.77
CA LYS A 137 1.04 2.22 -20.06
C LYS A 137 0.18 0.94 -20.06
N GLY A 138 0.39 0.03 -19.12
CA GLY A 138 -0.39 -1.21 -19.00
C GLY A 138 -1.76 -1.01 -18.32
N LEU A 139 -2.00 0.13 -17.69
CA LEU A 139 -3.27 0.44 -17.05
C LEU A 139 -4.34 0.79 -18.10
N LYS A 140 -5.52 0.20 -17.92
CA LYS A 140 -6.72 0.49 -18.71
C LYS A 140 -7.66 1.36 -17.91
N ASP A 141 -8.33 2.29 -18.58
CA ASP A 141 -9.41 3.04 -17.97
C ASP A 141 -10.62 2.12 -17.76
N ILE A 142 -11.00 1.91 -16.50
CA ILE A 142 -12.14 1.08 -16.09
C ILE A 142 -13.26 1.92 -15.47
N THR A 143 -13.21 3.26 -15.62
CA THR A 143 -14.16 4.18 -14.99
C THR A 143 -15.56 3.95 -15.54
N PRO A 144 -16.53 3.57 -14.69
CA PRO A 144 -17.91 3.40 -15.12
C PRO A 144 -18.55 4.73 -15.53
N ASP A 145 -19.45 4.69 -16.52
CA ASP A 145 -20.12 5.90 -17.05
C ASP A 145 -20.89 6.69 -15.99
N ASN A 146 -21.53 5.99 -15.04
CA ASN A 146 -22.25 6.64 -13.95
C ASN A 146 -21.29 7.39 -13.00
N VAL A 147 -20.09 6.86 -12.76
CA VAL A 147 -19.05 7.54 -11.97
C VAL A 147 -18.55 8.78 -12.70
N ARG A 148 -18.33 8.69 -14.01
CA ARG A 148 -17.93 9.84 -14.84
C ARG A 148 -18.96 10.95 -14.78
N LYS A 149 -20.22 10.61 -15.03
CA LYS A 149 -21.35 11.55 -14.99
C LYS A 149 -21.47 12.22 -13.61
N PHE A 150 -21.41 11.43 -12.55
CA PHE A 150 -21.52 11.93 -11.17
C PHE A 150 -20.39 12.91 -10.82
N ASN A 151 -19.16 12.62 -11.26
CA ASN A 151 -17.98 13.44 -10.94
C ASN A 151 -17.61 14.46 -12.04
N GLN A 152 -18.45 14.65 -13.06
CA GLN A 152 -18.18 15.54 -14.20
C GLN A 152 -16.81 15.26 -14.83
N ASP A 153 -16.50 13.99 -15.06
CA ASP A 153 -15.23 13.49 -15.62
C ASP A 153 -13.96 13.82 -14.83
N LYS A 154 -14.08 14.37 -13.61
CA LYS A 154 -12.91 14.67 -12.76
C LYS A 154 -12.29 13.45 -12.12
N TYR A 155 -13.04 12.35 -12.01
CA TYR A 155 -12.59 11.14 -11.36
C TYR A 155 -12.46 10.00 -12.37
N VAL A 156 -11.25 9.45 -12.47
CA VAL A 156 -10.89 8.40 -13.41
C VAL A 156 -10.19 7.27 -12.66
N ILE A 157 -10.56 6.03 -12.99
CA ILE A 157 -10.03 4.81 -12.39
C ILE A 157 -9.27 4.05 -13.48
N PHE A 158 -7.97 3.89 -13.27
CA PHE A 158 -7.10 3.10 -14.14
C PHE A 158 -6.72 1.80 -13.44
N GLN A 159 -6.75 0.67 -14.15
CA GLN A 159 -6.44 -0.63 -13.60
C GLN A 159 -5.64 -1.51 -14.55
N GLN A 160 -4.69 -2.25 -13.99
CA GLN A 160 -3.99 -3.35 -14.65
C GLN A 160 -4.04 -4.56 -13.74
N GLU A 161 -4.29 -5.72 -14.34
CA GLU A 161 -4.18 -7.02 -13.69
C GLU A 161 -3.10 -7.83 -14.40
N ASP A 162 -2.23 -8.45 -13.60
CA ASP A 162 -1.38 -9.56 -14.02
C ASP A 162 -1.80 -10.84 -13.29
N GLU A 163 -1.10 -11.96 -13.51
CA GLU A 163 -1.47 -13.25 -12.90
C GLU A 163 -1.49 -13.22 -11.37
N GLN A 164 -0.72 -12.33 -10.73
CA GLN A 164 -0.52 -12.30 -9.29
C GLN A 164 -0.99 -11.01 -8.61
N LYS A 165 -1.22 -9.93 -9.35
CA LYS A 165 -1.47 -8.60 -8.78
C LYS A 165 -2.49 -7.81 -9.59
N GLN A 166 -3.20 -6.95 -8.87
CA GLN A 166 -4.02 -5.89 -9.43
C GLN A 166 -3.46 -4.56 -8.95
N THR A 167 -3.14 -3.66 -9.87
CA THR A 167 -2.77 -2.28 -9.60
C THR A 167 -3.92 -1.38 -10.04
N THR A 168 -4.44 -0.57 -9.12
CA THR A 168 -5.53 0.37 -9.39
C THR A 168 -5.09 1.78 -8.98
N LEU A 169 -5.22 2.74 -9.90
CA LEU A 169 -5.02 4.16 -9.67
C LEU A 169 -6.40 4.83 -9.67
N TYR A 170 -6.72 5.48 -8.57
CA TYR A 170 -7.89 6.35 -8.44
C TYR A 170 -7.41 7.79 -8.55
N CYS A 171 -7.75 8.45 -9.66
CA CYS A 171 -7.25 9.77 -10.01
C CYS A 171 -8.37 10.79 -9.93
N LEU A 172 -8.18 11.85 -9.15
CA LEU A 172 -9.07 12.99 -9.04
C LEU A 172 -8.38 14.26 -9.55
N ASP A 173 -9.02 14.96 -10.49
CA ASP A 173 -8.61 16.26 -11.00
C ASP A 173 -9.07 17.38 -10.07
N ASN A 174 -8.10 17.97 -9.36
CA ASN A 174 -8.27 19.01 -8.36
C ASN A 174 -7.81 20.40 -8.83
N ARG A 175 -7.54 20.60 -10.13
CA ARG A 175 -7.05 21.88 -10.67
C ARG A 175 -7.95 23.09 -10.37
N LYS A 176 -9.21 22.86 -10.04
CA LYS A 176 -10.19 23.91 -9.69
C LYS A 176 -10.17 24.30 -8.21
N GLU A 177 -9.39 23.64 -7.35
CA GLU A 177 -9.35 23.89 -5.90
C GLU A 177 -8.37 25.00 -5.49
N ASN A 178 -7.70 25.66 -6.44
CA ASN A 178 -6.80 26.80 -6.22
C ASN A 178 -5.64 26.53 -5.23
N GLU A 179 -5.20 25.27 -5.09
CA GLU A 179 -4.03 24.90 -4.30
C GLU A 179 -2.82 24.60 -5.20
N PRO A 180 -1.80 25.47 -5.21
CA PRO A 180 -0.61 25.25 -6.04
C PRO A 180 0.07 23.92 -5.72
N GLY A 181 0.37 23.14 -6.76
CA GLY A 181 1.08 21.86 -6.61
C GLY A 181 0.18 20.67 -6.23
N LYS A 182 -1.15 20.86 -6.16
CA LYS A 182 -2.13 19.81 -5.86
C LYS A 182 -3.16 19.65 -6.98
N ASP A 183 -2.69 19.75 -8.22
CA ASP A 183 -3.51 19.64 -9.42
C ASP A 183 -4.28 18.32 -9.49
N TYR A 184 -3.68 17.24 -8.98
CA TYR A 184 -4.28 15.91 -8.94
C TYR A 184 -4.11 15.27 -7.57
N PHE A 185 -5.16 14.58 -7.11
CA PHE A 185 -5.09 13.65 -5.99
C PHE A 185 -5.14 12.22 -6.52
N LEU A 186 -4.15 11.40 -6.16
CA LEU A 186 -4.10 10.00 -6.54
C LEU A 186 -4.09 9.11 -5.32
N ARG A 187 -4.91 8.07 -5.34
CA ARG A 187 -4.80 6.91 -4.46
C ARG A 187 -4.36 5.72 -5.30
N ILE A 188 -3.25 5.11 -4.93
CA ILE A 188 -2.68 3.95 -5.64
C ILE A 188 -2.81 2.73 -4.73
N ALA A 189 -3.48 1.70 -5.23
CA ALA A 189 -3.64 0.43 -4.55
C ALA A 189 -2.99 -0.68 -5.37
N VAL A 190 -2.16 -1.51 -4.72
CA VAL A 190 -1.66 -2.76 -5.31
C VAL A 190 -2.14 -3.91 -4.44
N MET A 191 -2.90 -4.83 -5.02
CA MET A 191 -3.54 -5.94 -4.32
C MET A 191 -3.06 -7.28 -4.87
N SER A 192 -2.83 -8.24 -3.97
CA SER A 192 -2.52 -9.62 -4.32
C SER A 192 -3.74 -10.34 -4.86
N LEU A 193 -3.59 -10.95 -6.02
CA LEU A 193 -4.60 -11.79 -6.67
C LEU A 193 -4.42 -13.29 -6.38
N ARG A 194 -3.43 -13.66 -5.55
CA ARG A 194 -3.12 -15.07 -5.23
C ARG A 194 -4.24 -15.79 -4.48
N ILE A 195 -5.08 -15.05 -3.74
CA ILE A 195 -6.19 -15.59 -2.96
C ILE A 195 -7.40 -14.69 -3.20
N LYS A 196 -8.32 -15.14 -4.07
CA LYS A 196 -9.53 -14.40 -4.47
C LYS A 196 -10.81 -14.87 -3.78
N THR A 197 -10.77 -16.01 -3.11
CA THR A 197 -11.97 -16.68 -2.58
C THR A 197 -12.32 -16.28 -1.14
N ASP A 198 -11.41 -15.61 -0.44
CA ASP A 198 -11.54 -15.30 0.98
C ASP A 198 -12.30 -14.00 1.26
N LYS A 199 -12.65 -13.82 2.54
CA LYS A 199 -13.38 -12.64 3.01
C LYS A 199 -12.57 -11.34 2.84
N PHE A 200 -11.24 -11.40 2.94
CA PHE A 200 -10.36 -10.26 2.68
C PHE A 200 -10.58 -9.73 1.27
N TYR A 201 -10.41 -10.59 0.26
CA TYR A 201 -10.55 -10.21 -1.14
C TYR A 201 -11.96 -9.74 -1.44
N LYS A 202 -12.98 -10.47 -0.96
CA LYS A 202 -14.38 -10.08 -1.16
C LYS A 202 -14.68 -8.69 -0.60
N ARG A 203 -14.20 -8.35 0.60
CA ARG A 203 -14.40 -7.03 1.21
C ARG A 203 -13.68 -5.94 0.42
N GLN A 204 -12.37 -6.11 0.20
CA GLN A 204 -11.58 -5.13 -0.53
C GLN A 204 -12.07 -4.93 -1.97
N HIS A 205 -12.57 -5.97 -2.64
CA HIS A 205 -13.07 -5.87 -4.00
C HIS A 205 -14.51 -5.36 -4.10
N THR A 206 -15.36 -5.63 -3.11
CA THR A 206 -16.71 -5.06 -3.03
C THR A 206 -16.66 -3.55 -2.80
N ASP A 207 -15.77 -3.07 -1.93
CA ASP A 207 -15.59 -1.64 -1.69
C ASP A 207 -15.17 -0.89 -2.97
N MET A 208 -14.35 -1.53 -3.82
CA MET A 208 -13.99 -0.99 -5.14
C MET A 208 -15.18 -0.92 -6.12
N ARG A 209 -16.17 -1.80 -5.97
CA ARG A 209 -17.39 -1.81 -6.81
C ARG A 209 -18.48 -0.89 -6.28
N MET A 210 -18.61 -0.72 -4.96
CA MET A 210 -19.61 0.17 -4.39
C MET A 210 -19.26 1.66 -4.54
N GLY A 211 -17.96 2.01 -4.60
CA GLY A 211 -17.56 3.35 -5.07
C GLY A 211 -17.90 3.62 -6.55
N ALA A 212 -18.18 2.56 -7.31
CA ALA A 212 -18.59 2.61 -8.71
C ALA A 212 -20.11 2.52 -8.92
N THR A 213 -20.83 1.85 -8.03
CA THR A 213 -22.29 1.83 -8.01
C THR A 213 -22.74 2.76 -6.89
N GLY A 214 -22.88 4.05 -7.19
CA GLY A 214 -23.66 4.94 -6.34
C GLY A 214 -25.02 4.28 -6.11
N LYS A 215 -25.21 3.68 -4.95
CA LYS A 215 -26.51 3.21 -4.50
C LYS A 215 -27.03 4.27 -3.56
N GLU A 216 -28.05 4.95 -4.07
CA GLU A 216 -29.06 5.71 -3.32
C GLU A 216 -29.62 4.89 -2.15
#